data_AF-A0A442X459-F1
#
_entry.id   AF-A0A442X459-F1
#
_cell.length_a   1.000
_cell.length_b   1.000
_cell.length_c   1.000
_cell.angle_alpha   90.00
_cell.angle_beta   90.00
_cell.angle_gamma   90.00
#
_symmetry.space_group_name_H-M   'P 1'
#
loop_
_entity.id
_entity.type
_entity.pdbx_description
1 polymer ?
#
loop_
_entity_poly.entity_id
_entity_poly.type
_entity_poly.pdbx_seq_one_letter_code
_entity_poly.pdbx_strand_id
1 'polypeptide(L)' 'MSDIDDAMNEEQERALIEWRDLRNKAQETGDMADAHAAGKAFGAFFYTYVANTYRPTKETGHRP' A
#
# COMPACT_ATOMS: atom_id res chain seq x y z
N MET A 1 -7.98 -3.89 18.74
CA MET A 1 -7.86 -3.52 17.32
C MET A 1 -9.24 -3.04 16.89
N SER A 2 -9.31 -1.86 16.30
CA SER A 2 -10.56 -1.21 15.89
C SER A 2 -10.94 -1.66 14.46
N ASP A 3 -12.22 -1.65 14.10
CA ASP A 3 -12.70 -1.99 12.73
C ASP A 3 -11.99 -1.18 11.62
N ILE A 4 -11.49 0.02 11.97
CA ILE A 4 -10.73 0.90 11.08
C ILE A 4 -9.34 0.32 10.76
N ASP A 5 -8.68 -0.33 11.72
CA ASP A 5 -7.36 -0.93 11.53
C ASP A 5 -7.47 -2.18 10.63
N ASP A 6 -8.54 -2.96 10.78
CA ASP A 6 -8.81 -4.15 9.97
C ASP A 6 -9.11 -3.78 8.50
N ALA A 7 -9.96 -2.76 8.26
CA ALA A 7 -10.26 -2.29 6.90
C ALA A 7 -9.02 -1.71 6.18
N MET A 8 -8.14 -1.00 6.91
CA MET A 8 -6.90 -0.49 6.33
C MET A 8 -5.89 -1.61 6.01
N ASN A 9 -5.84 -2.66 6.83
CA ASN A 9 -5.02 -3.84 6.55
C ASN A 9 -5.50 -4.55 5.27
N GLU A 10 -6.81 -4.72 5.09
CA GLU A 10 -7.38 -5.31 3.88
C GLU A 10 -7.10 -4.48 2.62
N GLU A 11 -7.16 -3.15 2.73
CA GLU A 11 -6.82 -2.26 1.62
C GLU A 11 -5.33 -2.35 1.24
N GLN A 12 -4.45 -2.41 2.24
CA GLN A 12 -3.02 -2.59 2.01
C GLN A 12 -2.70 -3.95 1.38
N GLU A 13 -3.35 -5.03 1.82
CA GLU A 13 -3.17 -6.37 1.24
C GLU A 13 -3.62 -6.42 -0.22
N ARG A 14 -4.77 -5.82 -0.55
CA ARG A 14 -5.23 -5.71 -1.95
C ARG A 14 -4.25 -4.95 -2.83
N ALA A 15 -3.75 -3.81 -2.36
CA ALA A 15 -2.76 -3.01 -3.09
C ALA A 15 -1.44 -3.77 -3.28
N LEU A 16 -1.03 -4.57 -2.30
CA LEU A 16 0.16 -5.43 -2.41
C LEU A 16 -0.01 -6.51 -3.49
N ILE A 17 -1.16 -7.19 -3.51
CA ILE A 17 -1.45 -8.23 -4.51
C ILE A 17 -1.47 -7.63 -5.91
N GLU A 18 -2.18 -6.51 -6.11
CA GLU A 18 -2.28 -5.83 -7.40
C GLU A 18 -0.90 -5.41 -7.93
N TRP A 19 -0.06 -4.82 -7.09
CA TRP A 19 1.30 -4.47 -7.48
C TRP A 19 2.13 -5.71 -7.87
N ARG A 20 2.03 -6.80 -7.11
CA ARG A 20 2.79 -8.03 -7.40
C ARG A 20 2.38 -8.64 -8.73
N ASP A 21 1.09 -8.69 -9.03
CA ASP A 21 0.58 -9.25 -10.28
C ASP A 21 1.03 -8.42 -11.48
N LEU A 22 0.92 -7.09 -11.40
CA LEU A 22 1.39 -6.19 -12.45
C LEU A 22 2.91 -6.24 -12.62
N ARG A 23 3.67 -6.37 -11.53
CA ARG A 23 5.12 -6.55 -11.59
C ARG A 23 5.49 -7.86 -12.29
N ASN A 24 4.84 -8.97 -11.93
CA ASN A 24 5.11 -10.26 -12.55
C ASN A 24 4.79 -10.21 -14.04
N LYS A 25 3.64 -9.63 -14.41
CA LYS A 25 3.28 -9.42 -15.81
C LYS A 25 4.32 -8.59 -16.55
N ALA A 26 4.77 -7.47 -15.98
CA ALA A 26 5.82 -6.64 -16.60
C ALA A 26 7.16 -7.38 -16.77
N GLN A 27 7.50 -8.30 -15.86
CA GLN A 27 8.67 -9.16 -15.99
C GLN A 27 8.50 -10.22 -17.09
N GLU A 28 7.28 -10.74 -17.27
CA GLU A 28 6.97 -11.72 -18.31
C GLU A 28 6.90 -11.09 -19.72
N THR A 29 6.30 -9.91 -19.84
CA THR A 29 6.09 -9.24 -21.13
C THR A 29 7.27 -8.38 -21.56
N GLY A 30 8.01 -7.83 -20.61
CA GLY A 30 9.03 -6.80 -20.87
C GLY A 30 8.44 -5.48 -21.42
N ASP A 31 7.12 -5.30 -21.37
CA ASP A 31 6.45 -4.12 -21.89
C ASP A 31 6.60 -2.93 -20.92
N MET A 32 7.02 -1.78 -21.45
CA MET A 32 7.10 -0.55 -20.68
C MET A 32 5.73 -0.07 -20.16
N ALA A 33 4.64 -0.38 -20.85
CA ALA A 33 3.29 -0.06 -20.39
C ALA A 33 2.93 -0.85 -19.14
N ASP A 34 3.25 -2.15 -19.10
CA ASP A 34 3.03 -3.00 -17.94
C ASP A 34 3.96 -2.58 -16.78
N ALA A 35 5.21 -2.22 -17.06
CA ALA A 35 6.13 -1.70 -16.05
C ALA A 35 5.64 -0.37 -15.44
N HIS A 36 5.07 0.52 -16.25
CA HIS A 36 4.47 1.77 -15.77
C HIS A 36 3.22 1.50 -14.92
N ALA A 37 2.35 0.56 -15.34
CA ALA A 37 1.20 0.15 -14.55
C ALA A 37 1.63 -0.42 -13.18
N ALA A 38 2.65 -1.28 -13.16
CA ALA A 38 3.23 -1.80 -11.91
C ALA A 38 3.79 -0.68 -11.02
N GLY A 39 4.45 0.33 -11.60
CA GLY A 39 4.95 1.50 -10.85
C GLY A 39 3.83 2.32 -10.20
N LYS A 40 2.69 2.49 -10.87
CA LYS A 40 1.51 3.16 -10.29
C LYS A 40 0.91 2.37 -9.12
N ALA A 41 0.74 1.05 -9.30
CA ALA A 41 0.23 0.18 -8.25
C ALA A 41 1.17 0.14 -7.03
N PHE A 42 2.48 0.17 -7.26
CA PHE A 42 3.46 0.32 -6.17
C PHE A 42 3.25 1.59 -5.35
N GLY A 43 2.98 2.72 -6.01
CA GLY A 43 2.70 3.99 -5.34
C GLY A 43 1.46 3.92 -4.43
N ALA A 44 0.40 3.25 -4.89
CA ALA A 44 -0.81 3.03 -4.09
C ALA A 44 -0.52 2.15 -2.86
N PHE A 45 0.17 1.03 -3.06
CA PHE A 45 0.62 0.17 -1.94
C PHE A 45 1.48 0.96 -0.94
N PHE A 46 2.48 1.70 -1.41
CA PHE A 46 3.37 2.47 -0.53
C PHE A 46 2.61 3.52 0.29
N TYR A 47 1.64 4.21 -0.33
CA TYR A 47 0.78 5.16 0.38
C TYR A 47 -0.03 4.48 1.49
N THR A 48 -0.67 3.34 1.20
CA THR A 48 -1.43 2.59 2.21
C THR A 48 -0.53 2.07 3.34
N TYR A 49 0.67 1.57 3.01
CA TYR A 49 1.67 1.14 3.99
C TYR A 49 2.11 2.29 4.93
N VAL A 50 2.39 3.48 4.38
CA VAL A 50 2.74 4.65 5.18
C VAL A 50 1.56 5.12 6.03
N ALA A 51 0.34 5.13 5.48
CA ALA A 51 -0.86 5.51 6.22
C ALA A 51 -1.15 4.57 7.40
N ASN A 52 -0.91 3.27 7.22
CA ASN A 52 -1.10 2.25 8.24
C ASN A 52 0.03 2.25 9.28
N THR A 53 1.29 2.32 8.84
CA THR A 53 2.48 2.23 9.71
C THR A 53 2.80 3.54 10.43
N TYR A 54 2.55 4.68 9.77
CA TYR A 54 2.94 6.01 10.23
C TYR A 54 1.73 6.89 10.55
N ARG A 55 0.58 6.29 10.86
CA ARG A 55 -0.49 7.02 11.53
C ARG A 55 0.17 7.67 12.74
N PRO A 56 0.20 9.03 12.86
CA PRO A 56 0.66 9.63 14.08
C PRO A 56 -0.26 9.03 15.14
N THR A 57 0.30 8.18 16.01
CA THR A 57 -0.30 7.96 17.31
C THR A 57 -0.56 9.37 17.79
N LYS A 58 -1.84 9.76 17.90
CA LYS A 58 -2.19 11.05 18.50
C LYS A 58 -1.25 11.16 19.67
N GLU A 59 -0.36 12.16 19.66
CA GLU A 59 0.43 12.47 20.83
C GLU A 59 -0.58 12.42 21.96
N THR A 60 -0.46 11.40 22.82
CA THR A 60 -1.21 11.36 24.05
C THR A 60 -0.67 12.56 24.77
N GLY A 61 -1.38 13.68 24.59
CA GLY A 61 -1.15 14.92 25.28
C GLY A 61 -1.21 14.58 26.74
N HIS A 62 -0.06 14.30 27.30
CA HIS A 62 0.18 14.33 28.72
C HIS A 62 1.09 15.53 28.95
N ARG A 63 0.46 16.69 29.00
CA ARG A 63 0.80 17.70 30.01
C ARG A 63 -0.35 17.72 31.00
N PRO A 64 -0.11 17.99 32.29
CA PRO A 64 1.11 18.49 32.92
C PRO A 64 1.99 17.42 33.59
#